data_AF-A0A1X2KGM1-F1
#
_entry.id   AF-A0A1X2KGM1-F1
#
_cell.length_a   1.000
_cell.length_b   1.000
_cell.length_c   1.000
_cell.angle_alpha   90.00
_cell.angle_beta   90.00
_cell.angle_gamma   90.00
#
_symmetry.space_group_name_H-M   'P 1'
#
loop_
_entity.id
_entity.type
_entity.pdbx_description
1 polymer ?
#
loop_
_entity_poly.entity_id
_entity_poly.type
_entity_poly.pdbx_seq_one_letter_code
_entity_poly.pdbx_strand_id
1 'polypeptide(L)'
;AERWGEAGELAGIGGTVEFRTDVFDAASIEALSERLRRVLAAMTADPSRRLSSVDVLDADEHGRLDRWANRAVLTRPAPTPVSIPNLWAAQVTRAPEAPAVTCDGHSMTYRELEEESNRLAHLLAGLGAGPGECVALLLPRSAKAVVAIMAVLKTGAAYLAIDPAVPTARIEFMVADAAPIAAITITGLADRFDGRGLPVIGVDDPRIPGYPCTGLPAPCPDNVAYLIYTSGTTGVPKGVAIPHHNVTRLLSALNADLELSPGQVWSQCHSLAFDFSVWEIFGALLHGGRL
;
A
#
# COMPACT_ATOMS: atom_id res chain seq x y z
N ALA A 1 -11.02 -35.78 38.95
CA ALA A 1 -11.59 -36.29 40.22
C ALA A 1 -11.48 -35.21 41.29
N GLU A 2 -12.53 -35.02 42.07
CA GLU A 2 -12.49 -34.17 43.27
C GLU A 2 -11.50 -34.75 44.28
N ARG A 3 -10.73 -33.88 44.94
CA ARG A 3 -9.76 -34.23 45.97
C ARG A 3 -10.27 -33.74 47.32
N TRP A 4 -9.99 -34.51 48.36
CA TRP A 4 -10.39 -34.24 49.74
C TRP A 4 -9.15 -34.23 50.64
N GLY A 5 -9.10 -33.31 51.59
CA GLY A 5 -8.04 -33.24 52.59
C GLY A 5 -8.22 -34.27 53.72
N GLU A 6 -7.23 -34.37 54.60
CA GLU A 6 -7.23 -35.36 55.70
C GLU A 6 -8.39 -35.17 56.69
N ALA A 7 -8.97 -33.96 56.77
CA ALA A 7 -10.13 -33.66 57.63
C ALA A 7 -11.47 -33.62 56.84
N GLY A 8 -11.49 -34.05 55.58
CA GLY A 8 -12.71 -34.14 54.76
C GLY A 8 -13.14 -32.85 54.08
N GLU A 9 -12.29 -31.83 54.06
CA GLU A 9 -12.49 -30.58 53.31
C GLU A 9 -12.18 -30.74 51.81
N LEU A 10 -12.81 -29.90 50.97
CA LEU A 10 -12.54 -29.88 49.53
C LEU A 10 -11.12 -29.39 49.25
N ALA A 11 -10.30 -30.23 48.61
CA ALA A 11 -8.91 -29.97 48.24
C ALA A 11 -8.72 -29.74 46.71
N GLY A 12 -9.81 -29.43 46.00
CA GLY A 12 -9.81 -29.08 44.57
C GLY A 12 -10.08 -30.25 43.62
N ILE A 13 -9.68 -30.11 42.36
CA ILE A 13 -9.88 -31.11 41.31
C ILE A 13 -8.51 -31.52 40.75
N GLY A 14 -8.27 -32.83 40.63
CA GLY A 14 -7.08 -33.38 39.97
C GLY A 14 -7.42 -34.18 38.71
N GLY A 15 -6.48 -34.29 37.79
CA GLY A 15 -6.60 -35.08 36.57
C GLY A 15 -5.24 -35.43 35.96
N THR A 16 -5.28 -36.19 34.88
CA THR A 16 -4.10 -36.57 34.07
C THR A 16 -4.30 -36.08 32.64
N VAL A 17 -3.21 -35.68 31.98
CA VAL A 17 -3.22 -35.34 30.56
C VAL A 17 -2.40 -36.39 29.82
N GLU A 18 -3.06 -37.13 28.93
CA GLU A 18 -2.42 -38.07 28.02
C GLU A 18 -2.25 -37.40 26.66
N PHE A 19 -1.06 -37.51 26.08
CA PHE A 19 -0.74 -36.85 24.83
C PHE A 19 0.21 -37.68 23.98
N ARG A 20 0.15 -37.42 22.67
CA ARG A 20 1.03 -38.02 21.68
C ARG A 20 2.39 -37.32 21.68
N THR A 21 3.44 -38.03 22.07
CA THR A 21 4.80 -37.47 22.19
C THR A 21 5.47 -37.21 20.85
N ASP A 22 4.94 -37.76 19.76
CA ASP A 22 5.37 -37.44 18.40
C ASP A 22 4.78 -36.12 17.87
N VAL A 23 3.80 -35.55 18.59
CA VAL A 23 3.14 -34.28 18.25
C VAL A 23 3.43 -33.19 19.28
N PHE A 24 3.47 -33.55 20.57
CA PHE A 24 3.68 -32.60 21.68
C PHE A 24 4.83 -33.02 22.58
N ASP A 25 5.62 -32.03 23.00
CA ASP A 25 6.53 -32.19 24.13
C ASP A 25 5.82 -31.88 25.47
N ALA A 26 6.46 -32.28 26.56
CA ALA A 26 5.92 -32.08 27.91
C ALA A 26 5.71 -30.59 28.23
N ALA A 27 6.64 -29.72 27.82
CA ALA A 27 6.55 -28.28 28.06
C ALA A 27 5.31 -27.64 27.39
N SER A 28 4.95 -28.09 26.19
CA SER A 28 3.74 -27.66 25.49
C SER A 28 2.48 -28.05 26.25
N ILE A 29 2.45 -29.27 26.82
CA ILE A 29 1.31 -29.78 27.59
C ILE A 29 1.19 -29.09 28.95
N GLU A 30 2.30 -28.79 29.59
CA GLU A 30 2.34 -27.97 30.81
C GLU A 30 1.78 -26.57 30.54
N ALA A 31 2.20 -25.92 29.45
CA ALA A 31 1.68 -24.61 29.06
C ALA A 31 0.16 -24.66 28.76
N LEU A 32 -0.32 -25.68 28.04
CA LEU A 32 -1.76 -25.85 27.78
C LEU A 32 -2.55 -26.12 29.06
N SER A 33 -2.02 -26.91 29.98
CA SER A 33 -2.65 -27.20 31.27
C SER A 33 -2.77 -25.95 32.12
N GLU A 34 -1.74 -25.10 32.11
CA GLU A 34 -1.74 -23.83 32.82
C GLU A 34 -2.73 -22.82 32.20
N ARG A 35 -2.81 -22.75 30.87
CA ARG A 35 -3.83 -21.96 30.17
C ARG A 35 -5.25 -22.43 30.52
N LEU A 36 -5.49 -23.74 30.58
CA LEU A 36 -6.77 -24.30 31.02
C LEU A 36 -7.10 -23.88 32.46
N ARG A 37 -6.12 -23.90 33.36
CA ARG A 37 -6.28 -23.45 34.75
C ARG A 37 -6.71 -21.97 34.82
N ARG A 38 -6.10 -21.10 34.01
CA ARG A 38 -6.48 -19.67 33.91
C ARG A 38 -7.92 -19.51 33.43
N VAL A 39 -8.36 -20.30 32.44
CA VAL A 39 -9.76 -20.29 31.98
C VAL A 39 -10.72 -20.68 33.09
N LEU A 40 -10.45 -21.80 33.77
CA LEU A 40 -11.31 -22.27 34.87
C LEU A 40 -11.37 -21.24 36.00
N ALA A 41 -10.25 -20.64 36.38
CA ALA A 41 -10.20 -19.59 37.39
C ALA A 41 -11.00 -18.33 36.97
N ALA A 42 -10.90 -17.91 35.71
CA ALA A 42 -11.65 -16.76 35.21
C ALA A 42 -13.15 -17.01 35.18
N MET A 43 -13.59 -18.21 34.77
CA MET A 43 -15.00 -18.59 34.69
C MET A 43 -15.64 -18.79 36.07
N THR A 44 -14.89 -19.28 37.06
CA THR A 44 -15.43 -19.44 38.42
C THR A 44 -15.48 -18.11 39.18
N ALA A 45 -14.57 -17.18 38.88
CA ALA A 45 -14.60 -15.82 39.45
C ALA A 45 -15.75 -14.96 38.87
N ASP A 46 -16.05 -15.10 37.58
CA ASP A 46 -17.21 -14.45 36.95
C ASP A 46 -17.89 -15.41 35.94
N PRO A 47 -18.93 -16.13 36.40
CA PRO A 47 -19.67 -17.08 35.55
C PRO A 47 -20.42 -16.42 34.38
N SER A 48 -20.63 -15.09 34.43
CA SER A 48 -21.29 -14.35 33.36
C SER A 48 -20.32 -13.87 32.27
N ARG A 49 -18.99 -13.96 32.52
CA ARG A 49 -17.95 -13.56 31.58
C ARG A 49 -18.04 -14.39 30.31
N ARG A 50 -17.97 -13.71 29.15
CA ARG A 50 -17.87 -14.40 27.86
C ARG A 50 -16.55 -15.15 27.76
N LEU A 51 -16.61 -16.45 27.46
CA LEU A 51 -15.42 -17.30 27.29
C LEU A 51 -14.40 -16.71 26.30
N SER A 52 -14.87 -16.12 25.19
CA SER A 52 -14.03 -15.49 24.16
C SER A 52 -13.24 -14.26 24.63
N SER A 53 -13.52 -13.74 25.83
CA SER A 53 -12.83 -12.59 26.42
C SER A 53 -11.77 -12.98 27.46
N VAL A 54 -11.63 -14.28 27.75
CA VAL A 54 -10.66 -14.76 28.72
C VAL A 54 -9.27 -14.71 28.10
N ASP A 55 -8.39 -13.95 28.74
CA ASP A 55 -6.96 -13.95 28.41
C ASP A 55 -6.33 -15.22 28.98
N VAL A 56 -5.78 -16.03 28.08
CA VAL A 56 -5.17 -17.31 28.42
C VAL A 56 -3.66 -17.20 28.55
N LEU A 57 -3.05 -16.11 28.07
CA LEU A 57 -1.61 -15.95 28.03
C LEU A 57 -1.08 -15.42 29.36
N ASP A 58 0.14 -15.82 29.73
CA ASP A 58 0.85 -15.18 30.84
C ASP A 58 1.67 -13.96 30.38
N ALA A 59 2.29 -13.31 31.37
CA ALA A 59 3.12 -12.14 31.17
C ALA A 59 4.31 -12.40 30.24
N ASP A 60 4.91 -13.60 30.26
CA ASP A 60 6.05 -13.93 29.40
C ASP A 60 5.61 -14.14 27.96
N GLU A 61 4.46 -14.80 27.77
CA GLU A 61 3.81 -14.97 26.48
C GLU A 61 3.37 -13.63 25.88
N HIS A 62 2.75 -12.75 26.66
CA HIS A 62 2.44 -11.37 26.26
C HIS A 62 3.71 -10.59 25.92
N GLY A 63 4.75 -10.68 26.76
CA GLY A 63 6.02 -10.04 26.49
C GLY A 63 6.66 -10.50 25.19
N ARG A 64 6.50 -11.78 24.82
CA ARG A 64 6.95 -12.31 23.52
C ARG A 64 6.11 -11.79 22.37
N LEU A 65 4.78 -11.76 22.50
CA LEU A 65 3.89 -11.20 21.48
C LEU A 65 4.16 -9.70 21.26
N ASP A 66 4.37 -8.94 22.34
CA ASP A 66 4.69 -7.52 22.27
C ASP A 66 6.00 -7.25 21.51
N ARG A 67 7.00 -8.13 21.68
CA ARG A 67 8.25 -8.08 20.89
C ARG A 67 8.00 -8.41 19.43
N TRP A 68 7.31 -9.50 19.12
CA TRP A 68 7.00 -9.90 17.73
C TRP A 68 6.15 -8.87 16.99
N ALA A 69 5.17 -8.29 17.67
CA ALA A 69 4.31 -7.25 17.12
C ALA A 69 4.99 -5.88 17.02
N ASN A 70 6.27 -5.77 17.41
CA ASN A 70 7.00 -4.51 17.47
C ASN A 70 6.23 -3.42 18.25
N ARG A 71 5.53 -3.79 19.33
CA ARG A 71 4.59 -2.90 20.04
C ARG A 71 5.26 -1.62 20.55
N ALA A 72 6.54 -1.70 20.91
CA ALA A 72 7.34 -0.55 21.31
C ALA A 72 7.46 0.54 20.23
N VAL A 73 7.21 0.23 18.95
CA VAL A 73 7.19 1.22 17.86
C VAL A 73 5.97 2.12 17.94
N LEU A 74 4.83 1.63 18.46
CA LEU A 74 3.59 2.40 18.55
C LEU A 74 3.67 3.58 19.52
N THR A 75 4.62 3.57 20.45
CA THR A 75 4.85 4.65 21.43
C THR A 75 5.99 5.58 21.02
N ARG A 76 6.68 5.32 19.91
CA ARG A 76 7.74 6.22 19.41
C ARG A 76 7.12 7.39 18.65
N PRO A 77 7.73 8.57 18.65
CA PRO A 77 7.31 9.66 17.79
C PRO A 77 7.27 9.21 16.32
N ALA A 78 6.15 9.43 15.64
CA ALA A 78 6.04 9.14 14.23
C ALA A 78 6.98 10.06 13.43
N PRO A 79 7.69 9.56 12.41
CA PRO A 79 8.44 10.42 11.51
C PRO A 79 7.47 11.37 10.79
N THR A 80 7.95 12.56 10.44
CA THR A 80 7.16 13.53 9.66
C THR A 80 6.73 12.87 8.34
N PRO A 81 5.43 12.80 8.04
CA PRO A 81 4.96 12.21 6.79
C PRO A 81 5.36 13.10 5.62
N VAL A 82 5.76 12.49 4.51
CA VAL A 82 6.20 13.19 3.29
C VAL A 82 5.48 12.59 2.09
N SER A 83 5.08 13.44 1.14
CA SER A 83 4.42 13.00 -0.09
C SER A 83 5.42 12.46 -1.11
N ILE A 84 4.95 11.62 -2.04
CA ILE A 84 5.77 11.10 -3.14
C ILE A 84 6.36 12.26 -3.99
N PRO A 85 5.56 13.28 -4.41
CA PRO A 85 6.11 14.40 -5.17
C PRO A 85 7.17 15.22 -4.41
N ASN A 86 7.09 15.31 -3.08
CA ASN A 86 8.14 16.00 -2.30
C ASN A 86 9.48 15.25 -2.35
N LEU A 87 9.49 13.94 -2.13
CA LEU A 87 10.72 13.14 -2.23
C LEU A 87 11.28 13.14 -3.65
N TRP A 88 10.39 13.05 -4.65
CA TRP A 88 10.76 13.16 -6.05
C TRP A 88 11.40 14.51 -6.39
N ALA A 89 10.82 15.63 -5.97
CA ALA A 89 11.38 16.97 -6.22
C ALA A 89 12.77 17.15 -5.58
N ALA A 90 12.97 16.60 -4.38
CA ALA A 90 14.29 16.56 -3.75
C ALA A 90 15.29 15.75 -4.60
N GLN A 91 14.86 14.62 -5.17
CA GLN A 91 15.69 13.80 -6.04
C GLN A 91 16.05 14.52 -7.35
N VAL A 92 15.09 15.15 -8.02
CA VAL A 92 15.31 15.91 -9.25
C VAL A 92 16.31 17.05 -9.02
N THR A 93 16.20 17.74 -7.87
CA THR A 93 17.15 18.80 -7.50
C THR A 93 18.56 18.25 -7.29
N ARG A 94 18.68 17.05 -6.73
CA ARG A 94 19.96 16.40 -6.42
C ARG A 94 20.72 15.96 -7.67
N ALA A 95 20.04 15.39 -8.66
CA ALA A 95 20.68 14.82 -9.85
C ALA A 95 19.78 14.94 -11.10
N PRO A 96 19.56 16.16 -11.64
CA PRO A 96 18.61 16.39 -12.71
C PRO A 96 18.97 15.67 -14.03
N GLU A 97 20.27 15.56 -14.33
CA GLU A 97 20.77 14.93 -15.57
C GLU A 97 20.94 13.41 -15.46
N ALA A 98 20.68 12.82 -14.29
CA ALA A 98 20.75 11.37 -14.15
C ALA A 98 19.60 10.70 -14.92
N PRO A 99 19.81 9.50 -15.50
CA PRO A 99 18.75 8.76 -16.16
C PRO A 99 17.73 8.26 -15.12
N ALA A 100 16.46 8.62 -15.29
CA ALA A 100 15.36 8.22 -14.41
C ALA A 100 14.63 6.98 -14.93
N VAL A 101 14.28 6.94 -16.22
CA VAL A 101 13.52 5.85 -16.83
C VAL A 101 14.16 5.45 -18.14
N THR A 102 14.28 4.15 -18.42
CA THR A 102 14.65 3.62 -19.73
C THR A 102 13.61 2.65 -20.25
N CYS A 103 13.10 2.89 -21.46
CA CYS A 103 12.07 2.08 -22.09
C CYS A 103 12.35 2.01 -23.60
N ASP A 104 12.33 0.79 -24.17
CA ASP A 104 12.56 0.54 -25.59
C ASP A 104 13.81 1.24 -26.17
N GLY A 105 14.91 1.19 -25.42
CA GLY A 105 16.19 1.80 -25.82
C GLY A 105 16.28 3.32 -25.67
N HIS A 106 15.20 3.99 -25.24
CA HIS A 106 15.18 5.42 -24.98
C HIS A 106 15.27 5.70 -23.48
N SER A 107 16.17 6.61 -23.09
CA SER A 107 16.35 7.02 -21.70
C SER A 107 15.85 8.44 -21.51
N MET A 108 15.12 8.66 -20.43
CA MET A 108 14.66 9.97 -19.99
C MET A 108 15.32 10.32 -18.65
N THR A 109 15.80 11.54 -18.52
CA THR A 109 16.43 12.07 -17.30
C THR A 109 15.40 12.42 -16.23
N TYR A 110 15.86 12.62 -14.99
CA TYR A 110 15.02 13.15 -13.91
C TYR A 110 14.42 14.51 -14.27
N ARG A 111 15.20 15.40 -14.91
CA ARG A 111 14.72 16.72 -15.38
C ARG A 111 13.63 16.58 -16.44
N GLU A 112 13.85 15.77 -17.46
CA GLU A 112 12.87 15.59 -18.53
C GLU A 112 11.57 14.99 -18.00
N LEU A 113 11.65 13.98 -17.11
CA LEU A 113 10.49 13.39 -16.46
C LEU A 113 9.73 14.45 -15.63
N GLU A 114 10.46 15.25 -14.85
CA GLU A 114 9.90 16.33 -14.04
C GLU A 114 9.12 17.32 -14.89
N GLU A 115 9.75 17.81 -15.96
CA GLU A 115 9.16 18.82 -16.83
C GLU A 115 7.95 18.28 -17.61
N GLU A 116 8.05 17.07 -18.19
CA GLU A 116 6.91 16.45 -18.90
C GLU A 116 5.73 16.20 -17.96
N SER A 117 5.99 15.65 -16.77
CA SER A 117 4.93 15.39 -15.79
C SER A 117 4.35 16.67 -15.19
N ASN A 118 5.13 17.76 -15.07
CA ASN A 118 4.59 19.07 -14.67
C ASN A 118 3.61 19.62 -15.70
N ARG A 119 3.95 19.57 -16.99
CA ARG A 119 3.05 20.03 -18.06
C ARG A 119 1.72 19.29 -18.04
N LEU A 120 1.78 17.96 -17.92
CA LEU A 120 0.58 17.14 -17.82
C LEU A 120 -0.18 17.41 -16.50
N ALA A 121 0.51 17.64 -15.38
CA ALA A 121 -0.12 17.98 -14.11
C ALA A 121 -0.90 19.30 -14.20
N HIS A 122 -0.38 20.32 -14.89
CA HIS A 122 -1.10 21.58 -15.12
C HIS A 122 -2.36 21.40 -15.98
N LEU A 123 -2.29 20.58 -17.04
CA LEU A 123 -3.46 20.22 -17.83
C LEU A 123 -4.52 19.54 -16.96
N LEU A 124 -4.13 18.56 -16.15
CA LEU A 124 -5.02 17.84 -15.24
C LEU A 124 -5.63 18.75 -14.17
N ALA A 125 -4.82 19.61 -13.56
CA ALA A 125 -5.30 20.59 -12.57
C ALA A 125 -6.32 21.56 -13.19
N GLY A 126 -6.11 21.98 -14.45
CA GLY A 126 -7.07 22.79 -15.20
C GLY A 126 -8.40 22.08 -15.49
N LEU A 127 -8.43 20.75 -15.43
CA LEU A 127 -9.63 19.91 -15.54
C LEU A 127 -10.25 19.58 -14.17
N GLY A 128 -9.66 20.06 -13.08
CA GLY A 128 -10.15 19.86 -11.73
C GLY A 128 -9.47 18.73 -10.95
N ALA A 129 -8.38 18.13 -11.46
CA ALA A 129 -7.62 17.15 -10.68
C ALA A 129 -7.03 17.81 -9.42
N GLY A 130 -7.32 17.24 -8.25
CA GLY A 130 -6.87 17.75 -6.97
C GLY A 130 -7.10 16.77 -5.82
N PRO A 131 -6.83 17.19 -4.57
CA PRO A 131 -7.09 16.37 -3.38
C PRO A 131 -8.53 15.88 -3.30
N GLY A 132 -8.71 14.56 -3.14
CA GLY A 132 -10.03 13.92 -3.08
C GLY A 132 -10.56 13.43 -4.42
N GLU A 133 -9.97 13.88 -5.54
CA GLU A 133 -10.31 13.42 -6.88
C GLU A 133 -9.43 12.25 -7.32
N CYS A 134 -9.85 11.55 -8.38
CA CYS A 134 -9.01 10.55 -9.03
C CYS A 134 -8.99 10.65 -10.56
N VAL A 135 -7.90 10.18 -11.17
CA VAL A 135 -7.69 10.13 -12.62
C VAL A 135 -7.45 8.69 -13.03
N ALA A 136 -8.24 8.18 -13.97
CA ALA A 136 -8.07 6.82 -14.48
C ALA A 136 -6.85 6.72 -15.41
N LEU A 137 -6.03 5.70 -15.23
CA LEU A 137 -4.90 5.38 -16.09
C LEU A 137 -5.14 4.02 -16.75
N LEU A 138 -5.37 4.04 -18.07
CA LEU A 138 -5.46 2.83 -18.90
C LEU A 138 -4.28 2.86 -19.87
N LEU A 139 -3.12 2.40 -19.40
CA LEU A 139 -1.85 2.53 -20.10
C LEU A 139 -1.06 1.22 -20.04
N PRO A 140 -0.39 0.82 -21.14
CA PRO A 140 0.66 -0.17 -21.07
C PRO A 140 1.88 0.40 -20.34
N ARG A 141 2.75 -0.49 -19.85
CA ARG A 141 4.05 -0.11 -19.28
C ARG A 141 4.85 0.67 -20.32
N SER A 142 5.28 1.88 -19.95
CA SER A 142 6.03 2.79 -20.81
C SER A 142 6.58 3.96 -19.99
N ALA A 143 7.55 4.70 -20.52
CA ALA A 143 8.00 5.96 -19.90
C ALA A 143 6.85 6.97 -19.75
N LYS A 144 5.95 7.05 -20.74
CA LYS A 144 4.76 7.91 -20.69
C LYS A 144 3.76 7.51 -19.59
N ALA A 145 3.68 6.23 -19.24
CA ALA A 145 2.87 5.80 -18.10
C ALA A 145 3.43 6.31 -16.77
N VAL A 146 4.76 6.33 -16.61
CA VAL A 146 5.41 6.91 -15.42
C VAL A 146 5.20 8.43 -15.38
N VAL A 147 5.29 9.12 -16.52
CA VAL A 147 4.94 10.55 -16.63
C VAL A 147 3.50 10.81 -16.18
N ALA A 148 2.54 10.00 -16.64
CA ALA A 148 1.14 10.12 -16.26
C ALA A 148 0.92 9.88 -14.76
N ILE A 149 1.53 8.85 -14.18
CA ILE A 149 1.50 8.59 -12.73
C ILE A 149 2.02 9.81 -11.96
N MET A 150 3.22 10.29 -12.30
CA MET A 150 3.81 11.44 -11.61
C MET A 150 2.97 12.71 -11.77
N ALA A 151 2.40 12.93 -12.95
CA ALA A 151 1.54 14.09 -13.22
C ALA A 151 0.29 14.09 -12.33
N VAL A 152 -0.40 12.94 -12.24
CA VAL A 152 -1.58 12.81 -11.36
C VAL A 152 -1.19 13.05 -9.91
N LEU A 153 -0.14 12.40 -9.42
CA LEU A 153 0.33 12.56 -8.04
C LEU A 153 0.68 14.02 -7.70
N LYS A 154 1.25 14.78 -8.63
CA LYS A 154 1.59 16.20 -8.44
C LYS A 154 0.37 17.11 -8.26
N THR A 155 -0.78 16.74 -8.80
CA THR A 155 -2.04 17.47 -8.57
C THR A 155 -2.60 17.25 -7.16
N GLY A 156 -2.15 16.18 -6.48
CA GLY A 156 -2.74 15.70 -5.23
C GLY A 156 -3.95 14.80 -5.41
N ALA A 157 -4.36 14.51 -6.66
CA ALA A 157 -5.33 13.49 -6.98
C ALA A 157 -4.72 12.08 -6.90
N ALA A 158 -5.57 11.08 -6.73
CA ALA A 158 -5.19 9.68 -6.81
C ALA A 158 -5.17 9.20 -8.28
N TYR A 159 -4.23 8.34 -8.66
CA TYR A 159 -4.39 7.60 -9.92
C TYR A 159 -5.16 6.30 -9.68
N LEU A 160 -6.12 6.02 -10.55
CA LEU A 160 -6.79 4.74 -10.64
C LEU A 160 -6.12 3.90 -11.73
N ALA A 161 -5.35 2.89 -11.35
CA ALA A 161 -4.68 2.04 -12.32
C ALA A 161 -5.63 0.97 -12.88
N ILE A 162 -5.80 0.95 -14.19
CA ILE A 162 -6.64 -0.02 -14.93
C ILE A 162 -5.75 -0.80 -15.89
N ASP A 163 -5.72 -2.12 -15.75
CA ASP A 163 -4.97 -2.98 -16.65
C ASP A 163 -5.67 -3.06 -18.03
N PRO A 164 -4.99 -2.75 -19.15
CA PRO A 164 -5.58 -2.85 -20.49
C PRO A 164 -6.17 -4.22 -20.84
N ALA A 165 -5.66 -5.29 -20.23
CA ALA A 165 -6.10 -6.67 -20.45
C ALA A 165 -7.42 -7.03 -19.77
N VAL A 166 -7.95 -6.20 -18.85
CA VAL A 166 -9.24 -6.52 -18.21
C VAL A 166 -10.42 -6.33 -19.18
N PRO A 167 -11.51 -7.11 -19.03
CA PRO A 167 -12.72 -6.95 -19.85
C PRO A 167 -13.37 -5.58 -19.68
N THR A 168 -14.08 -5.09 -20.71
CA THR A 168 -14.78 -3.79 -20.70
C THR A 168 -15.72 -3.63 -19.50
N ALA A 169 -16.50 -4.66 -19.15
CA ALA A 169 -17.38 -4.63 -17.98
C ALA A 169 -16.63 -4.33 -16.66
N ARG A 170 -15.36 -4.76 -16.55
CA ARG A 170 -14.53 -4.45 -15.37
C ARG A 170 -14.06 -3.01 -15.36
N ILE A 171 -13.74 -2.44 -16.52
CA ILE A 171 -13.41 -1.01 -16.66
C ILE A 171 -14.63 -0.16 -16.31
N GLU A 172 -15.80 -0.51 -16.84
CA GLU A 172 -17.07 0.18 -16.55
C GLU A 172 -17.37 0.20 -15.06
N PHE A 173 -17.23 -0.97 -14.40
CA PHE A 173 -17.40 -1.05 -12.95
C PHE A 173 -16.44 -0.12 -12.21
N MET A 174 -15.14 -0.17 -12.53
CA MET A 174 -14.13 0.66 -11.84
C MET A 174 -14.35 2.16 -12.07
N VAL A 175 -14.74 2.57 -13.29
CA VAL A 175 -15.04 3.97 -13.61
C VAL A 175 -16.31 4.43 -12.90
N ALA A 176 -17.35 3.60 -12.83
CA ALA A 176 -18.59 3.94 -12.13
C ALA A 176 -18.40 4.03 -10.61
N ASP A 177 -17.59 3.14 -10.03
CA ASP A 177 -17.33 3.07 -8.59
C ASP A 177 -16.38 4.17 -8.12
N ALA A 178 -15.29 4.42 -8.86
CA ALA A 178 -14.30 5.43 -8.49
C ALA A 178 -14.62 6.85 -8.98
N ALA A 179 -15.52 6.99 -9.96
CA ALA A 179 -15.95 8.25 -10.56
C ALA A 179 -14.76 9.21 -10.88
N PRO A 180 -13.79 8.79 -11.72
CA PRO A 180 -12.64 9.63 -12.04
C PRO A 180 -13.06 10.93 -12.75
N ILE A 181 -12.30 12.00 -12.55
CA ILE A 181 -12.55 13.30 -13.21
C ILE A 181 -12.04 13.36 -14.65
N ALA A 182 -11.05 12.51 -14.98
CA ALA A 182 -10.52 12.32 -16.32
C ALA A 182 -9.90 10.92 -16.47
N ALA A 183 -9.64 10.51 -17.70
CA ALA A 183 -8.83 9.34 -18.02
C ALA A 183 -7.60 9.74 -18.85
N ILE A 184 -6.47 9.09 -18.62
CA ILE A 184 -5.29 9.14 -19.46
C ILE A 184 -5.09 7.78 -20.13
N THR A 185 -4.89 7.79 -21.45
CA THR A 185 -4.69 6.59 -22.24
C THR A 185 -3.86 6.85 -23.50
N ILE A 186 -3.68 5.81 -24.34
CA ILE A 186 -3.07 5.90 -25.67
C ILE A 186 -4.16 5.83 -26.74
N THR A 187 -3.89 6.34 -27.95
CA THR A 187 -4.86 6.41 -29.05
C THR A 187 -5.57 5.06 -29.33
N GLY A 188 -4.83 3.95 -29.28
CA GLY A 188 -5.39 2.61 -29.53
C GLY A 188 -6.23 2.00 -28.40
N LEU A 189 -6.38 2.71 -27.27
CA LEU A 189 -7.19 2.29 -26.12
C LEU A 189 -8.24 3.34 -25.73
N ALA A 190 -8.35 4.45 -26.45
CA ALA A 190 -9.26 5.54 -26.12
C ALA A 190 -10.74 5.15 -26.24
N ASP A 191 -11.06 4.33 -27.25
CA ASP A 191 -12.38 3.73 -27.48
C ASP A 191 -12.88 2.93 -26.29
N ARG A 192 -11.95 2.39 -25.49
CA ARG A 192 -12.29 1.68 -24.25
C ARG A 192 -13.00 2.58 -23.27
N PHE A 193 -13.07 3.91 -23.41
CA PHE A 193 -13.81 4.86 -22.56
C PHE A 193 -15.06 5.47 -23.21
N ASP A 194 -15.44 5.05 -24.42
CA ASP A 194 -16.57 5.62 -25.13
C ASP A 194 -17.89 5.52 -24.35
N GLY A 195 -18.72 6.56 -24.47
CA GLY A 195 -20.05 6.62 -23.84
C GLY A 195 -20.06 6.87 -22.34
N ARG A 196 -18.91 7.18 -21.72
CA ARG A 196 -18.79 7.34 -20.25
C ARG A 196 -18.83 8.77 -19.73
N GLY A 197 -18.96 9.77 -20.59
CA GLY A 197 -19.03 11.18 -20.19
C GLY A 197 -17.77 11.71 -19.50
N LEU A 198 -16.64 11.01 -19.63
CA LEU A 198 -15.37 11.29 -18.98
C LEU A 198 -14.41 11.95 -19.99
N PRO A 199 -13.73 13.07 -19.67
CA PRO A 199 -12.65 13.59 -20.49
C PRO A 199 -11.52 12.56 -20.64
N VAL A 200 -11.21 12.18 -21.88
CA VAL A 200 -10.12 11.25 -22.21
C VAL A 200 -8.96 12.03 -22.80
N ILE A 201 -7.78 11.89 -22.21
CA ILE A 201 -6.55 12.59 -22.58
C ILE A 201 -5.55 11.56 -23.12
N GLY A 202 -5.04 11.81 -24.32
CA GLY A 202 -3.93 11.02 -24.85
C GLY A 202 -2.62 11.38 -24.14
N VAL A 203 -1.72 10.41 -23.93
CA VAL A 203 -0.37 10.70 -23.43
C VAL A 203 0.43 11.64 -24.35
N ASP A 204 0.07 11.69 -25.62
CA ASP A 204 0.64 12.57 -26.65
C ASP A 204 -0.31 13.73 -27.02
N ASP A 205 -1.20 14.13 -26.11
CA ASP A 205 -2.14 15.23 -26.36
C ASP A 205 -1.38 16.52 -26.75
N PRO A 206 -1.69 17.12 -27.91
CA PRO A 206 -0.93 18.24 -28.47
C PRO A 206 -1.04 19.52 -27.63
N ARG A 207 -1.96 19.56 -26.65
CA ARG A 207 -2.07 20.68 -25.71
C ARG A 207 -1.00 20.63 -24.63
N ILE A 208 -0.49 19.44 -24.27
CA ILE A 208 0.46 19.24 -23.15
C ILE A 208 1.69 20.16 -23.29
N PRO A 209 2.38 20.27 -24.44
CA PRO A 209 3.55 21.15 -24.58
C PRO A 209 3.27 22.63 -24.30
N GLY A 210 2.01 23.08 -24.42
CA GLY A 210 1.61 24.46 -24.17
C GLY A 210 1.46 24.84 -22.69
N TYR A 211 1.50 23.88 -21.77
CA TYR A 211 1.40 24.14 -20.33
C TYR A 211 2.76 24.46 -19.69
N PRO A 212 2.78 25.13 -18.52
CA PRO A 212 4.03 25.37 -17.79
C PRO A 212 4.72 24.07 -17.40
N CYS A 213 6.05 24.05 -17.42
CA CYS A 213 6.86 22.94 -16.91
C CYS A 213 7.30 23.13 -15.44
N THR A 214 6.85 24.21 -14.80
CA THR A 214 7.10 24.46 -13.37
C THR A 214 6.20 23.58 -12.51
N GLY A 215 6.71 23.16 -11.34
CA GLY A 215 5.96 22.32 -10.41
C GLY A 215 4.71 22.98 -9.85
N LEU A 216 3.70 22.17 -9.53
CA LEU A 216 2.56 22.55 -8.70
C LEU A 216 2.97 22.58 -7.21
N PRO A 217 2.19 23.24 -6.34
CA PRO A 217 2.37 23.10 -4.89
C PRO A 217 2.33 21.63 -4.46
N ALA A 218 3.23 21.25 -3.56
CA ALA A 218 3.33 19.86 -3.13
C ALA A 218 2.01 19.39 -2.45
N PRO A 219 1.53 18.17 -2.76
CA PRO A 219 0.31 17.66 -2.16
C PRO A 219 0.52 17.28 -0.69
N CYS A 220 -0.58 17.24 0.06
CA CYS A 220 -0.57 16.74 1.44
C CYS A 220 -0.17 15.24 1.45
N PRO A 221 0.71 14.80 2.35
CA PRO A 221 1.06 13.38 2.50
C PRO A 221 -0.13 12.45 2.79
N ASP A 222 -1.24 12.99 3.31
CA ASP A 222 -2.47 12.25 3.62
C ASP A 222 -3.42 12.10 2.42
N ASN A 223 -3.17 12.82 1.32
CA ASN A 223 -3.93 12.63 0.09
C ASN A 223 -3.72 11.21 -0.43
N VAL A 224 -4.78 10.62 -0.97
CA VAL A 224 -4.73 9.31 -1.63
C VAL A 224 -3.83 9.43 -2.87
N ALA A 225 -2.77 8.62 -2.92
CA ALA A 225 -1.86 8.57 -4.06
C ALA A 225 -2.42 7.67 -5.17
N TYR A 226 -2.99 6.52 -4.81
CA TYR A 226 -3.54 5.59 -5.79
C TYR A 226 -4.70 4.77 -5.28
N LEU A 227 -5.46 4.26 -6.26
CA LEU A 227 -6.51 3.28 -6.14
C LEU A 227 -6.15 2.03 -6.94
N ILE A 228 -6.07 0.89 -6.27
CA ILE A 228 -5.89 -0.43 -6.91
C ILE A 228 -7.06 -1.34 -6.52
N TYR A 229 -7.71 -1.94 -7.51
CA TYR A 229 -8.85 -2.83 -7.29
C TYR A 229 -8.39 -4.26 -7.08
N THR A 230 -8.79 -4.85 -5.95
CA THR A 230 -8.54 -6.26 -5.63
C THR A 230 -9.80 -7.11 -5.83
N SER A 231 -9.63 -8.43 -5.97
CA SER A 231 -10.77 -9.34 -5.98
C SER A 231 -11.40 -9.37 -4.58
N GLY A 232 -12.64 -8.90 -4.46
CA GLY A 232 -13.35 -8.97 -3.19
C GLY A 232 -13.80 -10.41 -2.91
N THR A 233 -13.76 -10.81 -1.64
CA THR A 233 -14.29 -12.10 -1.17
C THR A 233 -15.77 -12.31 -1.46
N THR A 234 -16.50 -11.22 -1.73
CA THR A 234 -17.92 -11.19 -2.10
C THR A 234 -18.16 -11.25 -3.62
N GLY A 235 -17.12 -11.42 -4.43
CA GLY A 235 -17.20 -11.44 -5.91
C GLY A 235 -17.22 -10.05 -6.56
N VAL A 236 -17.46 -8.99 -5.79
CA VAL A 236 -17.41 -7.60 -6.27
C VAL A 236 -16.02 -7.02 -5.99
N PRO A 237 -15.28 -6.51 -7.00
CA PRO A 237 -13.97 -5.89 -6.80
C PRO A 237 -14.05 -4.69 -5.84
N LYS A 238 -12.98 -4.46 -5.06
CA LYS A 238 -12.91 -3.34 -4.09
C LYS A 238 -11.68 -2.48 -4.36
N GLY A 239 -11.88 -1.17 -4.50
CA GLY A 239 -10.79 -0.19 -4.60
C GLY A 239 -10.11 0.00 -3.25
N VAL A 240 -8.79 -0.20 -3.20
CA VAL A 240 -7.96 0.07 -2.03
C VAL A 240 -7.30 1.44 -2.21
N ALA A 241 -7.63 2.38 -1.34
CA ALA A 241 -7.09 3.73 -1.35
C ALA A 241 -5.85 3.84 -0.46
N ILE A 242 -4.71 4.20 -1.06
CA ILE A 242 -3.43 4.28 -0.36
C ILE A 242 -2.91 5.72 -0.37
N PRO A 243 -2.76 6.38 0.80
CA PRO A 243 -2.13 7.69 0.92
C PRO A 243 -0.67 7.73 0.52
N HIS A 244 -0.15 8.90 0.15
CA HIS A 244 1.27 9.06 -0.17
C HIS A 244 2.19 8.63 0.98
N HIS A 245 1.86 9.00 2.22
CA HIS A 245 2.72 8.71 3.37
C HIS A 245 2.89 7.20 3.61
N ASN A 246 1.93 6.36 3.19
CA ASN A 246 2.08 4.90 3.29
C ASN A 246 3.18 4.39 2.36
N VAL A 247 3.24 4.91 1.13
CA VAL A 247 4.26 4.53 0.15
C VAL A 247 5.64 5.00 0.61
N THR A 248 5.76 6.26 1.02
CA THR A 248 7.04 6.81 1.48
C THR A 248 7.50 6.16 2.78
N ARG A 249 6.58 5.77 3.66
CA ARG A 249 6.89 5.02 4.89
C ARG A 249 7.39 3.61 4.59
N LEU A 250 6.75 2.89 3.66
CA LEU A 250 7.21 1.56 3.22
C LEU A 250 8.65 1.63 2.72
N LEU A 251 8.95 2.56 1.82
CA LEU A 251 10.27 2.70 1.24
C LEU A 251 11.33 3.11 2.27
N SER A 252 10.98 4.01 3.20
CA SER A 252 11.87 4.39 4.31
C SER A 252 12.17 3.21 5.25
N ALA A 253 11.20 2.33 5.49
CA ALA A 253 11.40 1.14 6.31
C ALA A 253 12.30 0.12 5.60
N LEU A 254 12.11 -0.10 4.30
CA LEU A 254 12.93 -1.02 3.51
C LEU A 254 14.37 -0.54 3.36
N ASN A 255 14.60 0.77 3.25
CA ASN A 255 15.96 1.32 3.14
C ASN A 255 16.86 1.01 4.35
N ALA A 256 16.28 0.65 5.51
CA ALA A 256 17.06 0.22 6.66
C ALA A 256 17.73 -1.15 6.45
N ASP A 257 17.13 -2.02 5.62
CA ASP A 257 17.56 -3.40 5.41
C ASP A 257 18.08 -3.66 3.98
N LEU A 258 17.70 -2.82 3.02
CA LEU A 258 18.12 -2.87 1.62
C LEU A 258 18.69 -1.51 1.22
N GLU A 259 19.96 -1.47 0.79
CA GLU A 259 20.57 -0.21 0.34
C GLU A 259 19.87 0.30 -0.93
N LEU A 260 19.05 1.35 -0.81
CA LEU A 260 18.45 2.05 -1.94
C LEU A 260 19.34 3.24 -2.29
N SER A 261 20.19 3.09 -3.31
CA SER A 261 21.24 4.07 -3.62
C SER A 261 21.20 4.56 -5.08
N PRO A 262 21.72 5.78 -5.34
CA PRO A 262 21.86 6.29 -6.70
C PRO A 262 22.65 5.34 -7.59
N GLY A 263 22.24 5.22 -8.86
CA GLY A 263 22.91 4.38 -9.86
C GLY A 263 22.45 2.92 -9.89
N GLN A 264 21.59 2.49 -8.97
CA GLN A 264 20.90 1.21 -9.10
C GLN A 264 19.92 1.20 -10.27
N VAL A 265 19.73 0.03 -10.87
CA VAL A 265 18.77 -0.19 -11.96
C VAL A 265 17.72 -1.17 -11.48
N TRP A 266 16.46 -0.76 -11.55
CA TRP A 266 15.29 -1.53 -11.14
C TRP A 266 14.51 -1.92 -12.39
N SER A 267 13.71 -2.98 -12.30
CA SER A 267 12.89 -3.42 -13.43
C SER A 267 11.41 -3.25 -13.10
N GLN A 268 10.66 -2.70 -14.05
CA GLN A 268 9.21 -2.57 -13.94
C GLN A 268 8.54 -3.73 -14.70
N CYS A 269 8.32 -4.85 -14.01
CA CYS A 269 7.84 -6.10 -14.61
C CYS A 269 6.34 -6.33 -14.40
N HIS A 270 5.78 -5.75 -13.34
CA HIS A 270 4.40 -6.04 -12.94
C HIS A 270 3.37 -5.15 -13.65
N SER A 271 2.09 -5.53 -13.60
CA SER A 271 1.02 -4.66 -14.08
C SER A 271 0.97 -3.39 -13.24
N LEU A 272 0.68 -2.23 -13.86
CA LEU A 272 0.48 -0.97 -13.14
C LEU A 272 -0.74 -1.03 -12.20
N ALA A 273 -1.65 -1.98 -12.44
CA ALA A 273 -2.80 -2.25 -11.59
C ALA A 273 -2.49 -3.23 -10.44
N PHE A 274 -1.21 -3.53 -10.18
CA PHE A 274 -0.76 -4.35 -9.06
C PHE A 274 0.23 -3.54 -8.20
N ASP A 275 0.04 -3.53 -6.88
CA ASP A 275 0.76 -2.63 -5.97
C ASP A 275 2.27 -2.86 -5.93
N PHE A 276 2.74 -4.04 -6.33
CA PHE A 276 4.17 -4.29 -6.51
C PHE A 276 4.81 -3.33 -7.52
N SER A 277 4.09 -2.86 -8.55
CA SER A 277 4.63 -1.86 -9.49
C SER A 277 4.91 -0.52 -8.80
N VAL A 278 4.17 -0.18 -7.74
CA VAL A 278 4.40 1.02 -6.92
C VAL A 278 5.77 0.94 -6.25
N TRP A 279 6.10 -0.24 -5.73
CA TRP A 279 7.42 -0.51 -5.14
C TRP A 279 8.53 -0.45 -6.19
N GLU A 280 8.35 -1.09 -7.35
CA GLU A 280 9.31 -1.05 -8.47
C GLU A 280 9.63 0.39 -8.89
N ILE A 281 8.58 1.20 -9.13
CA ILE A 281 8.69 2.57 -9.63
C ILE A 281 9.32 3.48 -8.57
N PHE A 282 8.73 3.57 -7.38
CA PHE A 282 9.15 4.55 -6.39
C PHE A 282 10.38 4.11 -5.59
N GLY A 283 10.66 2.80 -5.51
CA GLY A 283 11.92 2.29 -4.99
C GLY A 283 13.11 2.84 -5.75
N ALA A 284 13.05 2.81 -7.09
CA ALA A 284 14.06 3.40 -7.96
C ALA A 284 14.05 4.94 -7.90
N LEU A 285 12.91 5.53 -8.25
CA LEU A 285 12.82 6.96 -8.57
C LEU A 285 12.99 7.88 -7.36
N LEU A 286 12.65 7.43 -6.15
CA LEU A 286 12.80 8.28 -4.95
C LEU A 286 14.20 8.20 -4.33
N HIS A 287 15.05 7.27 -4.78
CA HIS A 287 16.40 7.05 -4.25
C HIS A 287 17.51 7.37 -5.25
N GLY A 288 17.16 7.84 -6.45
CA GLY A 288 18.13 8.19 -7.50
C GLY A 288 18.57 7.02 -8.36
N GLY A 289 17.84 5.90 -8.32
CA GLY A 289 17.99 4.80 -9.25
C GLY A 289 17.40 5.12 -10.62
N ARG A 290 17.53 4.16 -11.53
CA ARG A 290 16.91 4.15 -12.86
C ARG A 290 15.90 3.01 -12.93
N LEU A 291 14.71 3.30 -13.44
CA LEU A 291 13.66 2.34 -13.74
C LEU A 291 13.75 1.81 -15.18
#